data_AF-A0A418NPZ1-F1
#
_entry.id   AF-A0A418NPZ1-F1
#
_cell.length_a   1.000
_cell.length_b   1.000
_cell.length_c   1.000
_cell.angle_alpha   90.00
_cell.angle_beta   90.00
_cell.angle_gamma   90.00
#
_symmetry.space_group_name_H-M   'P 1'
#
loop_
_entity.id
_entity.type
_entity.pdbx_description
1 polymer ?
#
loop_
_entity_poly.entity_id
_entity_poly.type
_entity_poly.pdbx_seq_one_letter_code
_entity_poly.pdbx_strand_id
1 'polypeptide(L)'
;MFERREDESGDAIDRPAIYRTLVFAFCVWSAHFLVSYGAVLIFPGKPIAQFLAVGAGIAGLAALAWKGKQLPRPRPPVALGALGLAVAAVAFGTFPAFIG
;
A
#
# COMPACT_ATOMS: atom_id res chain seq x y z
N MET A 1 40.68 -26.61 -6.97
CA MET A 1 39.59 -26.43 -6.00
C MET A 1 38.79 -25.22 -6.45
N PHE A 2 37.79 -25.45 -7.30
CA PHE A 2 36.86 -24.41 -7.77
C PHE A 2 35.54 -24.64 -7.05
N GLU A 3 35.42 -24.16 -5.82
CA GLU A 3 34.11 -24.06 -5.20
C GLU A 3 33.42 -22.82 -5.74
N ARG A 4 32.40 -23.15 -6.52
CA ARG A 4 31.57 -22.30 -7.36
C ARG A 4 30.83 -21.31 -6.48
N ARG A 5 30.91 -20.04 -6.92
CA ARG A 5 30.16 -18.82 -6.56
C ARG A 5 29.00 -18.99 -5.59
N GLU A 6 29.01 -18.07 -4.63
CA GLU A 6 27.88 -17.49 -3.93
C GLU A 6 26.52 -17.97 -4.45
N ASP A 7 25.76 -18.55 -3.54
CA ASP A 7 24.32 -18.72 -3.63
C ASP A 7 23.67 -17.34 -3.83
N GLU A 8 23.81 -16.78 -5.04
CA GLU A 8 22.84 -15.84 -5.63
C GLU A 8 21.57 -16.67 -5.87
N SER A 9 20.96 -17.12 -4.78
CA SER A 9 19.56 -17.42 -4.68
C SER A 9 18.86 -16.22 -5.27
N GLY A 10 18.33 -16.36 -6.49
CA GLY A 10 17.54 -15.33 -7.18
C GLY A 10 16.73 -14.52 -6.17
N ASP A 11 17.02 -13.22 -6.19
CA ASP A 11 16.85 -12.29 -5.08
C ASP A 11 15.44 -12.39 -4.47
N ALA A 12 15.27 -12.08 -3.18
CA ALA A 12 14.01 -12.30 -2.46
C ALA A 12 12.76 -11.66 -3.12
N ILE A 13 12.95 -10.76 -4.08
CA ILE A 13 11.94 -10.11 -4.93
C ILE A 13 11.39 -11.03 -6.03
N ASP A 14 12.14 -12.03 -6.53
CA ASP A 14 11.77 -12.89 -7.66
C ASP A 14 10.62 -13.87 -7.36
N ARG A 15 10.12 -13.90 -6.11
CA ARG A 15 8.96 -14.71 -5.75
C ARG A 15 7.68 -14.01 -6.24
N PRO A 16 6.88 -14.63 -7.14
CA PRO A 16 5.69 -13.99 -7.73
C PRO A 16 4.70 -13.46 -6.70
N ALA A 17 4.60 -14.09 -5.53
CA ALA A 17 3.72 -13.65 -4.45
C ALA A 17 4.16 -12.34 -3.78
N ILE A 18 5.47 -12.10 -3.66
CA ILE A 18 6.03 -10.88 -3.06
C ILE A 18 5.82 -9.72 -4.02
N TYR A 19 6.17 -9.90 -5.29
CA TYR A 19 5.92 -8.92 -6.35
C TYR A 19 4.43 -8.55 -6.45
N ARG A 20 3.53 -9.54 -6.45
CA ARG A 20 2.07 -9.29 -6.47
C ARG A 20 1.60 -8.50 -5.25
N THR A 21 2.17 -8.73 -4.07
CA THR A 21 1.83 -7.98 -2.86
C THR A 21 2.32 -6.54 -2.95
N LEU A 22 3.53 -6.33 -3.47
CA LEU A 22 4.10 -5.01 -3.67
C LEU A 22 3.27 -4.19 -4.67
N VAL A 23 2.98 -4.76 -5.84
CA VAL A 23 2.12 -4.13 -6.86
C VAL A 23 0.74 -3.83 -6.28
N PHE A 24 0.14 -4.77 -5.53
CA PHE A 24 -1.14 -4.52 -4.89
C PHE A 24 -1.09 -3.36 -3.89
N ALA A 25 -0.08 -3.34 -3.01
CA ALA A 25 0.08 -2.28 -2.01
C ALA A 25 0.23 -0.91 -2.70
N PHE A 26 1.04 -0.85 -3.76
CA PHE A 26 1.20 0.33 -4.59
C PHE A 26 -0.10 0.77 -5.27
N CYS A 27 -0.86 -0.16 -5.85
CA CYS A 27 -2.15 0.13 -6.47
C CYS A 27 -3.16 0.70 -5.48
N VAL A 28 -3.26 0.11 -4.28
CA VAL A 28 -4.18 0.62 -3.24
C VAL A 28 -3.79 2.03 -2.81
N TRP A 29 -2.50 2.26 -2.56
CA TRP A 29 -2.01 3.60 -2.23
C TRP A 29 -2.29 4.60 -3.35
N SER A 30 -1.97 4.25 -4.61
CA SER A 30 -2.18 5.13 -5.77
C SER A 30 -3.66 5.46 -5.97
N ALA A 31 -4.55 4.48 -5.82
CA ALA A 31 -5.99 4.69 -5.92
C ALA A 31 -6.50 5.60 -4.80
N HIS A 32 -6.04 5.41 -3.57
CA HIS A 32 -6.36 6.30 -2.46
C HIS A 32 -5.90 7.73 -2.76
N PHE A 33 -4.64 7.91 -3.19
CA PHE A 33 -4.09 9.22 -3.54
C PHE A 33 -4.91 9.90 -4.64
N LEU A 34 -5.23 9.19 -5.72
CA LEU A 34 -6.01 9.73 -6.84
C LEU A 34 -7.40 10.20 -6.39
N VAL A 35 -8.10 9.41 -5.57
CA VAL A 35 -9.42 9.76 -5.06
C VAL A 35 -9.35 10.96 -4.11
N SER A 36 -8.44 10.93 -3.14
CA SER A 36 -8.29 11.99 -2.15
C SER A 36 -7.87 13.32 -2.80
N TYR A 37 -6.86 13.29 -3.66
CA TYR A 37 -6.37 14.47 -4.36
C TYR A 37 -7.38 14.98 -5.41
N GLY A 38 -7.97 14.07 -6.19
CA GLY A 38 -9.00 14.40 -7.17
C GLY A 38 -10.24 15.02 -6.51
N ALA A 39 -10.63 14.54 -5.34
CA ALA A 39 -11.77 15.10 -4.61
C ALA A 39 -11.54 16.57 -4.20
N VAL A 40 -10.33 16.93 -3.78
CA VAL A 40 -9.98 18.32 -3.44
C VAL A 40 -9.97 19.21 -4.69
N LEU A 41 -9.49 18.69 -5.83
CA LEU A 41 -9.50 19.44 -7.10
C LEU A 41 -10.92 19.68 -7.62
N ILE A 42 -11.82 18.70 -7.51
CA ILE A 42 -13.19 18.80 -8.04
C ILE A 42 -14.10 19.58 -7.07
N PHE A 43 -13.92 19.42 -5.76
CA PHE A 43 -14.77 20.00 -4.72
C PHE A 43 -13.97 20.83 -3.72
N PRO A 44 -13.35 21.95 -4.16
CA PRO A 44 -12.49 22.76 -3.31
C PRO A 44 -13.27 23.35 -2.13
N GLY A 45 -12.73 23.20 -0.91
CA GLY A 45 -13.33 23.74 0.32
C GLY A 45 -14.67 23.13 0.71
N LYS A 46 -15.14 22.07 0.04
CA LYS A 46 -16.40 21.41 0.36
C LYS A 46 -16.15 20.20 1.28
N PRO A 47 -17.02 19.97 2.28
CA PRO A 47 -16.88 18.83 3.19
C PRO A 47 -16.98 17.48 2.46
N ILE A 48 -17.59 17.44 1.27
CA ILE A 48 -17.67 16.22 0.46
C ILE A 48 -16.28 15.68 0.07
N ALA A 49 -15.28 16.54 -0.12
CA ALA A 49 -13.92 16.09 -0.42
C ALA A 49 -13.29 15.34 0.78
N GLN A 50 -13.57 15.80 1.99
CA GLN A 50 -13.11 15.15 3.23
C GLN A 50 -13.78 13.78 3.40
N PHE A 51 -15.09 13.68 3.17
CA PHE A 51 -15.80 12.39 3.24
C PHE A 51 -15.28 11.38 2.22
N LEU A 52 -14.97 11.82 1.00
CA LEU A 52 -14.39 10.96 -0.03
C LEU A 52 -12.99 10.47 0.36
N ALA A 53 -12.14 11.37 0.89
CA ALA A 53 -10.81 11.01 1.37
C ALA A 53 -10.86 10.02 2.54
N VAL A 54 -11.74 10.25 3.53
CA VAL A 54 -11.94 9.34 4.68
C VAL A 54 -12.47 7.98 4.21
N GLY A 55 -13.48 7.97 3.35
CA GLY A 55 -14.04 6.73 2.78
C GLY A 55 -12.99 5.93 2.00
N ALA A 56 -12.21 6.59 1.16
CA ALA A 56 -11.10 5.99 0.43
C ALA A 56 -10.00 5.48 1.37
N GLY A 57 -9.72 6.19 2.47
CA GLY A 57 -8.76 5.78 3.50
C GLY A 57 -9.18 4.49 4.19
N ILE A 58 -10.43 4.41 4.66
CA ILE A 58 -10.99 3.21 5.30
C ILE A 58 -10.96 2.02 4.32
N ALA A 59 -11.41 2.23 3.08
CA ALA A 59 -11.40 1.19 2.05
C ALA A 59 -9.97 0.70 1.74
N GLY A 60 -9.00 1.62 1.63
CA GLY A 60 -7.60 1.30 1.39
C GLY A 60 -6.99 0.48 2.53
N LEU A 61 -7.21 0.89 3.78
CA LEU A 61 -6.75 0.16 4.96
C LEU A 61 -7.36 -1.25 5.04
N ALA A 62 -8.66 -1.38 4.77
CA ALA A 62 -9.35 -2.66 4.76
C ALA A 62 -8.77 -3.60 3.68
N ALA A 63 -8.51 -3.07 2.47
CA ALA A 63 -7.91 -3.83 1.37
C ALA A 63 -6.49 -4.32 1.72
N LEU A 64 -5.65 -3.45 2.30
CA LEU A 64 -4.30 -3.79 2.75
C LEU A 64 -4.32 -4.83 3.88
N ALA A 65 -5.21 -4.68 4.87
CA ALA A 65 -5.37 -5.64 5.95
C ALA A 65 -5.84 -7.01 5.44
N TRP A 66 -6.76 -7.04 4.47
CA TRP A 66 -7.21 -8.28 3.84
C TRP A 66 -6.07 -8.98 3.10
N LYS A 67 -5.23 -8.24 2.35
CA LYS A 67 -4.04 -8.83 1.74
C LYS A 67 -3.02 -9.31 2.76
N GLY A 68 -2.79 -8.56 3.84
CA GLY A 68 -1.96 -9.00 4.97
C GLY A 68 -2.36 -10.37 5.54
N LYS A 69 -3.67 -10.67 5.57
CA LYS A 69 -4.19 -11.98 6.00
C LYS A 69 -3.96 -13.10 4.98
N GLN A 70 -3.82 -12.78 3.70
CA GLN A 70 -3.61 -13.76 2.62
C GLN A 70 -2.14 -14.14 2.43
N LEU A 71 -1.18 -13.50 3.11
CA LEU A 71 0.23 -13.81 2.96
C LEU A 71 0.57 -15.21 3.52
N PRO A 72 1.31 -16.04 2.75
CA PRO A 72 1.79 -17.33 3.23
C PRO A 72 2.77 -17.15 4.41
N ARG A 73 2.80 -18.13 5.31
CA ARG A 73 3.78 -18.20 6.41
C ARG A 73 4.97 -19.08 5.95
N PRO A 74 6.24 -18.68 6.19
CA PRO A 74 6.69 -17.47 6.89
C PRO A 74 6.46 -16.20 6.08
N ARG A 75 6.06 -15.11 6.75
CA ARG A 75 5.71 -13.85 6.07
C ARG A 75 6.99 -13.17 5.55
N PRO A 76 7.11 -12.93 4.24
CA PRO A 76 8.31 -12.30 3.68
C PRO A 76 8.47 -10.85 4.19
N PRO A 77 9.66 -10.45 4.68
CA PRO A 77 9.90 -9.11 5.23
C PRO A 77 9.60 -7.98 4.25
N VAL A 78 9.95 -8.16 2.97
CA VAL A 78 9.71 -7.18 1.89
C VAL A 78 8.23 -6.92 1.68
N ALA A 79 7.40 -7.97 1.69
CA ALA A 79 5.95 -7.84 1.52
C ALA A 79 5.31 -7.16 2.73
N LEU A 80 5.80 -7.42 3.94
CA LEU A 80 5.37 -6.71 5.15
C LEU A 80 5.78 -5.24 5.12
N GLY A 81 7.00 -4.94 4.68
CA GLY A 81 7.47 -3.57 4.50
C GLY A 81 6.60 -2.78 3.52
N ALA A 82 6.28 -3.37 2.36
CA ALA A 82 5.41 -2.75 1.37
C ALA A 82 3.99 -2.48 1.90
N LEU A 83 3.40 -3.46 2.60
CA LEU A 83 2.07 -3.29 3.22
C LEU A 83 2.10 -2.21 4.33
N GLY A 84 3.11 -2.24 5.19
CA GLY A 84 3.28 -1.26 6.26
C GLY A 84 3.46 0.16 5.72
N LEU A 85 4.28 0.32 4.68
CA LEU A 85 4.49 1.59 4.01
C LEU A 85 3.19 2.11 3.38
N ALA A 86 2.44 1.26 2.69
CA ALA A 86 1.16 1.63 2.10
C ALA A 86 0.13 2.03 3.18
N VAL A 87 0.07 1.31 4.30
CA VAL A 87 -0.79 1.66 5.44
C VAL A 87 -0.42 3.03 6.00
N ALA A 88 0.88 3.29 6.23
CA ALA A 88 1.35 4.58 6.72
C ALA A 88 1.00 5.69 5.75
N ALA A 89 1.26 5.49 4.45
CA ALA A 89 0.98 6.48 3.42
C ALA A 89 -0.53 6.81 3.29
N VAL A 90 -1.41 5.81 3.40
CA VAL A 90 -2.87 6.03 3.42
C VAL A 90 -3.27 6.79 4.69
N ALA A 91 -2.74 6.42 5.86
CA ALA A 91 -3.06 7.09 7.12
C ALA A 91 -2.63 8.57 7.10
N PHE A 92 -1.39 8.86 6.69
CA PHE A 92 -0.90 10.22 6.55
C PHE A 92 -1.61 10.99 5.42
N GLY A 93 -1.93 10.34 4.30
CA GLY A 93 -2.68 10.94 3.19
C GLY A 93 -4.12 11.29 3.53
N THR A 94 -4.72 10.58 4.49
CA THR A 94 -6.08 10.89 4.99
C THR A 94 -6.05 11.98 6.08
N PHE A 95 -4.89 12.26 6.68
CA PHE A 95 -4.76 13.22 7.78
C PHE A 95 -5.30 14.63 7.46
N PRO A 96 -5.03 15.24 6.28
CA PRO A 96 -5.60 16.53 5.91
C PRO A 96 -7.14 16.58 5.94
N ALA A 97 -7.81 15.44 5.70
CA ALA A 97 -9.26 15.38 5.75
C ALA A 97 -9.84 15.61 7.16
N PHE A 98 -9.05 15.44 8.22
CA PHE A 98 -9.48 15.61 9.61
C PHE A 98 -9.17 16.99 10.19
N ILE A 99 -8.17 17.69 9.67
CA ILE A 99 -7.69 18.95 10.27
C ILE A 99 -8.36 20.17 9.63
N GLY A 100 -8.88 20.03 8.40
CA GLY A 100 -9.51 21.15 7.67
C GLY A 100 -8.48 22.06 7.02
#